data_AF-A0A538L479-F1
#
_entry.id   AF-A0A538L479-F1
#
_cell.length_a   1.000
_cell.length_b   1.000
_cell.length_c   1.000
_cell.angle_alpha   90.00
_cell.angle_beta   90.00
_cell.angle_gamma   90.00
#
_symmetry.space_group_name_H-M   'P 1'
#
loop_
_entity.id
_entity.type
_entity.pdbx_description
1 polymer ?
#
loop_
_entity_poly.entity_id
_entity_poly.type
_entity_poly.pdbx_seq_one_letter_code
_entity_poly.pdbx_strand_id
1 'polypeptide(L)'
;MEDVAPNLLFEPRRVAFELDRFELADGRLELTGRWFGVEGRRFMRPSLILGGDEGEVRLLADLADKPWAAENGEPWRAAFPCDGELDADDDAELTVAPDLTVELRVPDAARSRRDGRRRTSNPKPRADAEPKRDAQPKQDGRRSTPQPTVSAARQPVTQDRAQDEQSRALSSARAEIASLRERAEERGAELERLRTRFADELRDARQATAEAVQSREEAIAARRKAIESREIAQTTIEQALAARAKAKKAAERALAERGQALAQLEEALSQRDQALAQRDEAAVQRDEAAAQRDGAAKQRNEAVKDLQRVAGEGTELARANEQLRHQYEDTIGTRRAAMVMRNAAAPPSTDRWHARRLAVAIAVTSLLIVTLAVIIILSSH
;
A
#
# COMPACT_ATOMS: atom_id res chain seq x y z
N MET A 1 -52.84 -12.40 2.56
CA MET A 1 -51.66 -13.28 2.50
C MET A 1 -51.58 -13.69 1.04
N GLU A 2 -50.79 -13.07 0.17
CA GLU A 2 -49.54 -12.33 0.32
C GLU A 2 -49.56 -11.04 -0.50
N ASP A 3 -48.91 -10.02 0.05
CA ASP A 3 -48.68 -8.71 -0.55
C ASP A 3 -47.39 -8.82 -1.37
N VAL A 4 -47.50 -8.84 -2.71
CA VAL A 4 -46.35 -8.90 -3.61
C VAL A 4 -45.92 -7.48 -3.92
N ALA A 5 -44.97 -6.98 -3.11
CA ALA A 5 -44.25 -5.76 -3.39
C ALA A 5 -43.56 -5.84 -4.76
N PRO A 6 -43.66 -4.82 -5.63
CA PRO A 6 -42.87 -4.77 -6.83
C PRO A 6 -41.40 -4.52 -6.45
N ASN A 7 -40.59 -5.48 -6.89
CA ASN A 7 -39.15 -5.53 -6.84
C ASN A 7 -38.53 -4.22 -7.35
N LEU A 8 -38.10 -3.35 -6.43
CA LEU A 8 -37.24 -2.20 -6.74
C LEU A 8 -35.86 -2.74 -7.14
N LEU A 9 -35.74 -3.14 -8.39
CA LEU A 9 -34.46 -3.33 -9.06
C LEU A 9 -33.70 -2.02 -8.95
N PHE A 10 -32.62 -2.04 -8.16
CA PHE A 10 -31.58 -1.02 -8.17
C PHE A 10 -31.06 -0.88 -9.60
N GLU A 11 -31.55 0.12 -10.33
CA GLU A 11 -30.83 0.60 -11.50
C GLU A 11 -29.45 1.06 -11.05
N PRO A 12 -28.37 0.74 -11.78
CA PRO A 12 -27.08 1.38 -11.51
C PRO A 12 -27.28 2.89 -11.64
N ARG A 13 -27.18 3.61 -10.52
CA ARG A 13 -27.28 5.08 -10.49
C ARG A 13 -26.32 5.64 -11.54
N ARG A 14 -26.86 6.05 -12.70
CA ARG A 14 -26.08 6.61 -13.81
C ARG A 14 -25.47 7.91 -13.31
N VAL A 15 -24.15 8.04 -13.46
CA VAL A 15 -23.48 9.31 -13.18
C VAL A 15 -23.81 10.26 -14.32
N ALA A 16 -24.24 11.47 -13.98
CA ALA A 16 -24.55 12.51 -14.95
C ALA A 16 -23.83 13.81 -14.59
N PHE A 17 -23.45 14.57 -15.61
CA PHE A 17 -22.91 15.92 -15.46
C PHE A 17 -23.79 16.88 -16.24
N GLU A 18 -24.36 17.85 -15.53
CA GLU A 18 -25.08 18.96 -16.15
C GLU A 18 -24.13 20.14 -16.30
N LEU A 19 -23.90 20.58 -17.53
CA LEU A 19 -23.05 21.71 -17.82
C LEU A 19 -23.82 23.03 -17.62
N ASP A 20 -23.34 23.90 -16.74
CA ASP A 20 -23.92 25.23 -16.52
C ASP A 20 -23.20 26.30 -17.36
N ARG A 21 -21.87 26.23 -17.45
CA ARG A 21 -21.04 27.19 -18.18
C ARG A 21 -19.76 26.53 -18.66
N PHE A 22 -19.39 26.78 -19.90
CA PHE A 22 -18.08 26.48 -20.45
C PHE A 22 -17.67 27.71 -21.24
N GLU A 23 -16.61 28.41 -20.85
CA GLU A 23 -16.19 29.65 -21.50
C GLU A 23 -14.68 29.85 -21.42
N LEU A 24 -14.10 30.44 -22.47
CA LEU A 24 -12.72 30.92 -22.46
C LEU A 24 -12.66 32.37 -21.95
N ALA A 25 -12.11 32.57 -20.76
CA ALA A 25 -11.93 33.88 -20.15
C ALA A 25 -10.47 34.04 -19.66
N ASP A 26 -9.84 35.17 -20.00
CA ASP A 26 -8.50 35.52 -19.52
C ASP A 26 -7.41 34.42 -19.69
N GLY A 27 -7.42 33.72 -20.84
CA GLY A 27 -6.47 32.64 -21.14
C GLY A 27 -6.72 31.35 -20.37
N ARG A 28 -7.94 31.19 -19.83
CA ARG A 28 -8.36 30.03 -19.05
C ARG A 28 -9.74 29.57 -19.51
N LEU A 29 -9.88 28.27 -19.66
CA LEU A 29 -11.17 27.62 -19.85
C LEU A 29 -11.83 27.43 -18.49
N GLU A 30 -12.89 28.17 -18.21
CA GLU A 30 -13.71 28.00 -17.03
C GLU A 30 -14.84 27.03 -17.32
N LEU A 31 -14.91 25.96 -16.54
CA LEU A 31 -15.98 24.97 -16.59
C LEU A 31 -16.76 24.99 -15.28
N THR A 32 -18.07 25.19 -15.34
CA THR A 32 -18.97 25.03 -14.19
C THR A 32 -20.14 24.13 -14.53
N GLY A 33 -20.56 23.29 -13.58
CA GLY A 33 -21.70 22.41 -13.76
C GLY A 33 -22.08 21.71 -12.46
N ARG A 34 -22.95 20.71 -12.55
CA ARG A 34 -23.39 19.88 -11.41
C ARG A 34 -23.19 18.41 -11.71
N TRP A 35 -22.67 17.68 -10.74
CA TRP A 35 -22.52 16.22 -10.82
C TRP A 35 -23.65 15.52 -10.08
N PHE A 36 -24.22 14.48 -10.68
CA PHE A 36 -25.26 13.64 -10.08
C PHE A 36 -24.83 12.18 -10.04
N GLY A 37 -25.20 11.45 -8.99
CA GLY A 37 -24.86 10.03 -8.82
C GLY A 37 -23.40 9.76 -8.42
N VAL A 38 -22.69 10.75 -7.89
CA VAL A 38 -21.25 10.69 -7.58
C VAL A 38 -20.89 10.29 -6.15
N GLU A 39 -21.89 9.93 -5.32
CA GLU A 39 -21.70 9.50 -3.93
C GLU A 39 -20.67 8.36 -3.82
N GLY A 40 -19.66 8.53 -2.96
CA GLY A 40 -18.61 7.54 -2.71
C GLY A 40 -17.47 7.52 -3.73
N ARG A 41 -17.49 8.38 -4.76
CA ARG A 41 -16.42 8.47 -5.77
C ARG A 41 -15.34 9.47 -5.37
N ARG A 42 -14.10 9.16 -5.72
CA ARG A 42 -12.94 10.02 -5.44
C ARG A 42 -12.58 10.83 -6.68
N PHE A 43 -12.87 12.12 -6.64
CA PHE A 43 -12.44 13.05 -7.67
C PHE A 43 -10.94 13.31 -7.53
N MET A 44 -10.24 13.25 -8.65
CA MET A 44 -8.83 13.61 -8.79
C MET A 44 -8.72 15.01 -9.39
N ARG A 45 -7.48 15.44 -9.70
CA ARG A 45 -7.26 16.65 -10.49
C ARG A 45 -7.94 16.49 -11.85
N PRO A 46 -8.91 17.34 -12.20
CA PRO A 46 -9.56 17.26 -13.50
C PRO A 46 -8.56 17.45 -14.64
N SER A 47 -8.71 16.66 -15.70
CA SER A 47 -8.00 16.85 -16.95
C SER A 47 -9.00 17.00 -18.08
N LEU A 48 -8.81 18.01 -18.91
CA LEU A 48 -9.60 18.28 -20.10
C LEU A 48 -8.74 17.95 -21.32
N ILE A 49 -9.25 17.13 -22.23
CA ILE A 49 -8.63 16.85 -23.53
C ILE A 49 -9.44 17.63 -24.57
N LEU A 50 -8.77 18.41 -25.39
CA LEU A 50 -9.38 19.15 -26.51
C LEU A 50 -8.90 18.51 -27.80
N GLY A 51 -9.81 18.01 -28.62
CA GLY A 51 -9.55 17.47 -29.95
C GLY A 51 -9.95 18.48 -31.01
N GLY A 52 -8.95 18.98 -31.75
CA GLY A 52 -9.13 19.85 -32.90
C GLY A 52 -8.30 19.40 -34.10
N ASP A 53 -8.35 20.15 -35.20
CA ASP A 53 -7.68 19.81 -36.47
C ASP A 53 -6.14 19.68 -36.35
N GLU A 54 -5.52 20.35 -35.37
CA GLU A 54 -4.08 20.32 -35.11
C GLU A 54 -3.63 19.21 -34.13
N GLY A 55 -4.57 18.43 -33.58
CA GLY A 55 -4.32 17.29 -32.68
C GLY A 55 -4.90 17.46 -31.27
N GLU A 56 -4.76 16.42 -30.44
CA GLU A 56 -5.30 16.40 -29.07
C GLU A 56 -4.38 17.14 -28.08
N VAL A 57 -4.91 18.16 -27.40
CA VAL A 57 -4.21 18.91 -26.35
C VAL A 57 -4.81 18.57 -24.98
N ARG A 58 -3.96 18.07 -24.08
CA ARG A 58 -4.34 17.75 -22.69
C ARG A 58 -4.04 18.91 -21.74
N LEU A 59 -5.08 19.47 -21.14
CA LEU A 59 -5.02 20.50 -20.12
C LEU A 59 -5.29 19.93 -18.72
N LEU A 60 -4.62 20.47 -17.71
CA LEU A 60 -4.81 20.07 -16.31
C LEU A 60 -5.38 21.25 -15.52
N ALA A 61 -6.44 21.00 -14.74
CA ALA A 61 -7.11 22.06 -13.97
C ALA A 61 -6.16 22.78 -13.02
N ASP A 62 -6.35 24.08 -12.84
CA ASP A 62 -5.62 24.89 -11.88
C ASP A 62 -5.87 24.38 -10.45
N LEU A 63 -4.84 24.49 -9.61
CA LEU A 63 -4.88 24.14 -8.19
C LEU A 63 -5.68 25.16 -7.36
N ALA A 64 -5.96 26.35 -7.93
CA ALA A 64 -6.75 27.39 -7.29
C ALA A 64 -8.19 26.94 -6.95
N ASP A 65 -8.79 26.04 -7.74
CA ASP A 65 -10.17 25.55 -7.56
C ASP A 65 -10.26 24.26 -6.71
N LYS A 66 -9.20 23.92 -5.97
CA LYS A 66 -9.23 22.80 -5.03
C LYS A 66 -10.08 23.20 -3.79
N PRO A 67 -11.00 22.34 -3.29
CA PRO A 67 -11.16 20.91 -3.60
C PRO A 67 -12.09 20.62 -4.77
N TRP A 68 -11.64 19.77 -5.71
CA TRP A 68 -12.42 19.33 -6.88
C TRP A 68 -13.45 18.23 -6.59
N ALA A 69 -13.60 17.83 -5.32
CA ALA A 69 -14.60 16.85 -4.92
C ALA A 69 -15.98 17.44 -5.17
N ALA A 70 -16.77 16.80 -6.04
CA ALA A 70 -18.14 17.20 -6.29
C ALA A 70 -19.08 16.56 -5.28
N GLU A 71 -20.01 17.34 -4.76
CA GLU A 71 -21.16 16.86 -4.00
C GLU A 71 -22.37 16.72 -4.94
N ASN A 72 -23.25 15.77 -4.64
CA ASN A 72 -24.36 15.42 -5.54
C ASN A 72 -25.34 16.61 -5.69
N GLY A 73 -25.40 17.19 -6.89
CA GLY A 73 -26.27 18.32 -7.24
C GLY A 73 -25.73 19.70 -6.86
N GLU A 74 -24.56 19.79 -6.22
CA GLU A 74 -23.93 21.07 -5.85
C GLU A 74 -23.12 21.66 -7.02
N PRO A 75 -22.94 22.99 -7.08
CA PRO A 75 -22.16 23.63 -8.12
C PRO A 75 -20.69 23.24 -8.02
N TRP A 76 -20.15 22.74 -9.12
CA TRP A 76 -18.78 22.30 -9.30
C TRP A 76 -18.07 23.19 -10.33
N ARG A 77 -16.81 23.52 -10.10
CA ARG A 77 -16.00 24.39 -10.97
C ARG A 77 -14.59 23.84 -11.17
N ALA A 78 -14.06 23.99 -12.37
CA ALA A 78 -12.64 23.82 -12.67
C ALA A 78 -12.20 24.81 -13.75
N ALA A 79 -11.07 25.49 -13.54
CA ALA A 79 -10.40 26.30 -14.55
C ALA A 79 -9.21 25.56 -15.16
N PHE A 80 -9.01 25.63 -16.47
CA PHE A 80 -7.89 25.02 -17.19
C PHE A 80 -7.09 26.11 -17.92
N PRO A 81 -5.78 26.26 -17.70
CA PRO A 81 -4.97 27.19 -18.47
C PRO A 81 -4.94 26.76 -19.95
N CYS A 82 -5.26 27.68 -20.86
CA CYS A 82 -5.34 27.40 -22.29
C CYS A 82 -4.66 28.55 -23.05
N ASP A 83 -3.55 28.26 -23.72
CA ASP A 83 -2.74 29.23 -24.47
C ASP A 83 -3.14 29.29 -25.97
N GLY A 84 -4.20 28.58 -26.38
CA GLY A 84 -4.64 28.43 -27.78
C GLY A 84 -6.01 29.04 -28.09
N GLU A 85 -6.30 29.27 -29.38
CA GLU A 85 -7.65 29.55 -29.87
C GLU A 85 -8.45 28.25 -29.93
N LEU A 86 -9.72 28.28 -29.55
CA LEU A 86 -10.63 27.13 -29.58
C LEU A 86 -11.61 27.33 -30.73
N ASP A 87 -11.82 26.28 -31.51
CA ASP A 87 -12.84 26.25 -32.54
C ASP A 87 -14.14 25.71 -31.97
N ALA A 88 -15.27 26.19 -32.50
CA ALA A 88 -16.60 25.77 -32.05
C ALA A 88 -16.90 24.29 -32.38
N ASP A 89 -16.10 23.71 -33.26
CA ASP A 89 -16.20 22.32 -33.70
C ASP A 89 -15.22 21.39 -32.93
N ASP A 90 -14.42 21.92 -32.00
CA ASP A 90 -13.52 21.12 -31.18
C ASP A 90 -14.31 20.22 -30.22
N ASP A 91 -13.92 18.94 -30.16
CA ASP A 91 -14.44 17.99 -29.18
C ASP A 91 -13.70 18.18 -27.85
N ALA A 92 -14.42 18.22 -26.72
CA ALA A 92 -13.80 18.33 -25.40
C ALA A 92 -14.15 17.14 -24.51
N GLU A 93 -13.17 16.51 -23.89
CA GLU A 93 -13.36 15.37 -23.00
C GLU A 93 -12.85 15.69 -21.60
N LEU A 94 -13.75 15.70 -20.61
CA LEU A 94 -13.43 15.95 -19.22
C LEU A 94 -13.29 14.64 -18.45
N THR A 95 -12.11 14.41 -17.89
CA THR A 95 -11.85 13.30 -16.96
C THR A 95 -11.65 13.83 -15.54
N VAL A 96 -12.45 13.34 -14.58
CA VAL A 96 -12.36 13.72 -13.16
C VAL A 96 -12.03 12.54 -12.23
N ALA A 97 -12.23 11.30 -12.69
CA ALA A 97 -11.86 10.07 -12.00
C ALA A 97 -11.47 8.99 -13.04
N PRO A 98 -10.79 7.88 -12.67
CA PRO A 98 -10.36 6.85 -13.62
C PRO A 98 -11.51 6.19 -14.40
N ASP A 99 -12.71 6.28 -13.87
CA ASP A 99 -13.94 5.72 -14.41
C ASP A 99 -15.01 6.78 -14.71
N LEU A 100 -14.63 8.07 -14.71
CA LEU A 100 -15.56 9.17 -14.92
C LEU A 100 -15.02 10.17 -15.94
N THR A 101 -15.52 9.98 -17.15
CA THR A 101 -15.18 10.78 -18.33
C THR A 101 -16.46 11.25 -19.00
N VAL A 102 -16.50 12.53 -19.36
CA VAL A 102 -17.67 13.20 -19.94
C VAL A 102 -17.26 13.98 -21.18
N GLU A 103 -17.95 13.75 -22.28
CA GLU A 103 -17.85 14.55 -23.49
C GLU A 103 -18.59 15.89 -23.32
N LEU A 104 -17.91 16.97 -23.63
CA LEU A 104 -18.35 18.35 -23.58
C LEU A 104 -18.26 18.93 -25.00
N ARG A 105 -19.23 19.77 -25.37
CA ARG A 105 -19.13 20.56 -26.60
C ARG A 105 -18.48 21.89 -26.29
N VAL A 106 -17.47 22.27 -27.08
CA VAL A 106 -16.82 23.57 -26.97
C VAL A 106 -17.81 24.70 -27.31
N PRO A 107 -17.75 25.86 -26.62
CA PRO A 107 -18.78 26.88 -26.74
C PRO A 107 -18.65 27.65 -28.06
N ASP A 108 -19.78 27.93 -28.72
CA ASP A 108 -19.92 28.73 -29.96
C ASP A 108 -19.67 30.25 -29.71
N ALA A 109 -18.58 30.59 -29.01
CA ALA A 109 -18.22 31.97 -28.67
C ALA A 109 -17.49 32.71 -29.80
N ALA A 110 -17.22 32.05 -30.94
CA ALA A 110 -16.58 32.67 -32.11
C ALA A 110 -17.55 33.46 -33.02
N ARG A 111 -18.87 33.23 -32.95
CA ARG A 111 -19.85 33.87 -33.87
C ARG A 111 -20.48 35.17 -33.37
N SER A 112 -20.34 35.52 -32.08
CA SER A 112 -21.03 36.70 -31.50
C SER A 112 -20.26 38.03 -31.60
N ARG A 113 -18.97 38.01 -31.95
CA ARG A 113 -18.14 39.24 -31.97
C ARG A 113 -18.28 40.12 -33.22
N ARG A 114 -19.13 39.76 -34.21
CA ARG A 114 -19.22 40.53 -35.47
C ARG A 114 -20.46 41.40 -35.67
N ASP A 115 -21.46 41.40 -34.76
CA ASP A 115 -22.72 42.12 -35.03
C ASP A 115 -23.26 43.02 -33.90
N GLY A 116 -22.42 43.36 -32.92
CA GLY A 116 -22.87 44.03 -31.69
C GLY A 116 -22.31 45.42 -31.39
N ARG A 117 -21.53 46.05 -32.29
CA ARG A 117 -20.88 47.34 -31.98
C ARG A 117 -21.33 48.47 -32.90
N ARG A 118 -22.59 48.89 -32.74
CA ARG A 118 -23.03 50.22 -33.16
C ARG A 118 -23.99 50.83 -32.13
N ARG A 119 -23.55 51.98 -31.58
CA ARG A 119 -24.30 52.97 -30.78
C ARG A 119 -24.52 52.52 -29.31
N THR A 120 -24.28 53.32 -28.27
CA THR A 120 -24.25 54.77 -28.13
C THR A 120 -23.23 55.25 -27.08
N SER A 121 -22.71 56.44 -27.37
CA SER A 121 -21.92 57.39 -26.59
C SER A 121 -22.24 57.53 -25.09
N ASN A 122 -21.18 57.65 -24.29
CA ASN A 122 -21.20 58.45 -23.06
C ASN A 122 -19.88 59.26 -22.97
N PRO A 123 -19.90 60.59 -22.78
CA PRO A 123 -18.69 61.36 -22.58
C PRO A 123 -18.43 61.65 -21.09
N LYS A 124 -17.15 61.47 -20.77
CA LYS A 124 -16.38 61.71 -19.54
C LYS A 124 -16.41 63.19 -19.08
N PRO A 125 -16.23 63.48 -17.78
CA PRO A 125 -15.60 64.73 -17.37
C PRO A 125 -14.21 64.47 -16.76
N ARG A 126 -13.24 65.25 -17.23
CA ARG A 126 -11.91 65.41 -16.65
C ARG A 126 -11.89 66.67 -15.78
N ALA A 127 -11.05 66.62 -14.76
CA ALA A 127 -10.79 67.66 -13.80
C ALA A 127 -9.94 68.82 -14.35
N ASP A 128 -9.90 69.86 -13.51
CA ASP A 128 -8.91 70.93 -13.35
C ASP A 128 -9.05 72.21 -14.20
N ALA A 129 -9.42 73.31 -13.53
CA ALA A 129 -8.67 74.58 -13.49
C ALA A 129 -9.46 75.71 -12.78
N GLU A 130 -8.94 76.20 -11.65
CA GLU A 130 -9.02 77.63 -11.26
C GLU A 130 -8.10 78.45 -12.19
N PRO A 131 -8.20 79.82 -12.37
CA PRO A 131 -8.33 80.83 -11.30
C PRO A 131 -8.96 82.23 -11.61
N LYS A 132 -9.16 83.01 -10.52
CA LYS A 132 -9.09 84.49 -10.28
C LYS A 132 -9.41 85.51 -11.40
N ARG A 133 -10.26 86.50 -11.09
CA ARG A 133 -9.92 87.93 -10.77
C ARG A 133 -11.14 88.87 -10.88
N ASP A 134 -11.18 89.82 -9.94
CA ASP A 134 -11.52 91.26 -10.04
C ASP A 134 -12.52 91.73 -11.10
N ALA A 135 -13.60 92.38 -10.66
CA ALA A 135 -13.88 93.79 -10.96
C ALA A 135 -15.32 94.20 -10.56
N GLN A 136 -15.38 95.26 -9.77
CA GLN A 136 -16.54 96.10 -9.52
C GLN A 136 -16.89 96.92 -10.77
N PRO A 137 -18.12 97.45 -10.89
CA PRO A 137 -18.19 98.89 -11.13
C PRO A 137 -19.27 99.62 -10.32
N LYS A 138 -18.96 100.91 -10.09
CA LYS A 138 -19.77 101.97 -9.50
C LYS A 138 -20.65 102.64 -10.56
N GLN A 139 -21.79 103.20 -10.14
CA GLN A 139 -22.41 104.46 -10.60
C GLN A 139 -23.41 104.86 -9.48
N ASP A 140 -23.15 105.81 -8.58
CA ASP A 140 -23.07 107.29 -8.68
C ASP A 140 -24.27 107.99 -9.33
N GLY A 141 -24.95 108.83 -8.52
CA GLY A 141 -25.58 110.06 -9.02
C GLY A 141 -26.98 110.41 -8.51
N ARG A 142 -27.07 111.07 -7.34
CA ARG A 142 -27.82 112.32 -7.02
C ARG A 142 -29.14 112.59 -7.80
N ARG A 143 -30.25 113.03 -7.18
CA ARG A 143 -30.37 114.29 -6.39
C ARG A 143 -31.80 114.48 -5.83
N SER A 144 -31.88 115.26 -4.75
CA SER A 144 -32.91 116.28 -4.46
C SER A 144 -34.32 115.88 -3.98
N THR A 145 -34.51 116.00 -2.66
CA THR A 145 -35.67 116.68 -2.06
C THR A 145 -35.78 118.14 -2.54
N PRO A 146 -37.01 118.69 -2.64
CA PRO A 146 -37.31 119.86 -1.81
C PRO A 146 -38.77 119.91 -1.28
N GLN A 147 -38.90 120.37 -0.03
CA GLN A 147 -40.08 121.10 0.48
C GLN A 147 -40.08 122.53 -0.13
N PRO A 148 -41.22 123.25 -0.29
CA PRO A 148 -41.85 123.92 0.88
C PRO A 148 -43.38 124.22 0.84
N THR A 149 -43.91 124.43 2.05
CA THR A 149 -44.93 125.39 2.57
C THR A 149 -46.25 125.76 1.84
N VAL A 150 -47.35 125.42 2.53
CA VAL A 150 -48.59 126.17 2.88
C VAL A 150 -49.32 127.01 1.79
N SER A 151 -50.57 126.66 1.46
CA SER A 151 -51.78 127.39 1.89
C SER A 151 -53.02 127.09 1.03
N ALA A 152 -54.09 126.67 1.73
CA ALA A 152 -55.53 126.84 1.47
C ALA A 152 -56.06 127.14 0.05
N ALA A 153 -56.87 126.22 -0.47
CA ALA A 153 -58.17 126.54 -1.05
C ALA A 153 -59.08 125.30 -1.03
N ARG A 154 -60.18 125.40 -0.28
CA ARG A 154 -61.24 124.40 -0.15
C ARG A 154 -61.94 124.18 -1.50
N GLN A 155 -62.16 122.93 -1.89
CA GLN A 155 -63.34 122.53 -2.67
C GLN A 155 -63.96 121.29 -2.02
N PRO A 156 -65.26 121.33 -1.63
CA PRO A 156 -65.87 120.30 -0.81
C PRO A 156 -66.67 119.32 -1.67
N VAL A 157 -66.04 118.30 -2.23
CA VAL A 157 -66.73 117.08 -2.67
C VAL A 157 -65.74 115.92 -2.56
N THR A 158 -66.22 114.76 -2.12
CA THR A 158 -65.61 113.40 -2.17
C THR A 158 -65.08 112.74 -0.88
N GLN A 159 -65.59 113.09 0.31
CA GLN A 159 -65.44 112.20 1.48
C GLN A 159 -66.03 110.81 1.20
N ASP A 160 -67.10 110.77 0.40
CA ASP A 160 -67.78 109.57 -0.10
C ASP A 160 -66.92 108.75 -1.07
N ARG A 161 -66.17 109.39 -1.98
CA ARG A 161 -65.27 108.70 -2.95
C ARG A 161 -64.01 108.15 -2.28
N ALA A 162 -63.46 108.88 -1.31
CA ALA A 162 -62.33 108.43 -0.50
C ALA A 162 -62.73 107.26 0.42
N GLN A 163 -63.94 107.29 1.00
CA GLN A 163 -64.50 106.18 1.77
C GLN A 163 -64.78 104.95 0.89
N ASP A 164 -65.25 105.14 -0.34
CA ASP A 164 -65.43 104.09 -1.33
C ASP A 164 -64.10 103.44 -1.76
N GLU A 165 -63.08 104.24 -2.06
CA GLU A 165 -61.74 103.76 -2.41
C GLU A 165 -61.11 103.01 -1.25
N GLN A 166 -61.26 103.52 -0.02
CA GLN A 166 -60.79 102.86 1.18
C GLN A 166 -61.56 101.55 1.45
N SER A 167 -62.86 101.51 1.20
CA SER A 167 -63.69 100.30 1.35
C SER A 167 -63.32 99.23 0.31
N ARG A 168 -63.05 99.63 -0.94
CA ARG A 168 -62.55 98.72 -1.99
C ARG A 168 -61.14 98.23 -1.68
N ALA A 169 -60.25 99.09 -1.19
CA ALA A 169 -58.90 98.72 -0.77
C ALA A 169 -58.94 97.74 0.42
N LEU A 170 -59.80 97.98 1.41
CA LEU A 170 -60.00 97.05 2.53
C LEU A 170 -60.62 95.72 2.07
N SER A 171 -61.55 95.74 1.13
CA SER A 171 -62.11 94.52 0.53
C SER A 171 -61.05 93.73 -0.25
N SER A 172 -60.21 94.41 -1.03
CA SER A 172 -59.09 93.79 -1.75
C SER A 172 -58.06 93.20 -0.79
N ALA A 173 -57.66 93.95 0.25
CA ALA A 173 -56.73 93.48 1.26
C ALA A 173 -57.31 92.30 2.08
N ARG A 174 -58.60 92.30 2.39
CA ARG A 174 -59.29 91.17 3.05
C ARG A 174 -59.30 89.94 2.15
N ALA A 175 -59.59 90.09 0.85
CA ALA A 175 -59.53 89.00 -0.12
C ALA A 175 -58.09 88.47 -0.31
N GLU A 176 -57.10 89.36 -0.33
CA GLU A 176 -55.69 88.98 -0.43
C GLU A 176 -55.23 88.21 0.81
N ILE A 177 -55.58 88.67 2.02
CA ILE A 177 -55.33 87.95 3.27
C ILE A 177 -56.02 86.58 3.28
N ALA A 178 -57.26 86.47 2.79
CA ALA A 178 -57.95 85.19 2.68
C ALA A 178 -57.20 84.22 1.74
N SER A 179 -56.78 84.69 0.56
CA SER A 179 -56.00 83.89 -0.40
C SER A 179 -54.63 83.47 0.13
N LEU A 180 -54.00 84.32 0.94
CA LEU A 180 -52.70 84.03 1.56
C LEU A 180 -52.85 82.98 2.66
N ARG A 181 -53.95 83.04 3.43
CA ARG A 181 -54.28 82.04 4.47
C ARG A 181 -54.58 80.69 3.85
N GLU A 182 -55.41 80.64 2.81
CA GLU A 182 -55.69 79.40 2.07
C GLU A 182 -54.40 78.77 1.52
N ARG A 183 -53.55 79.56 0.84
CA ARG A 183 -52.23 79.08 0.38
C ARG A 183 -51.28 78.67 1.51
N ALA A 184 -51.44 79.18 2.72
CA ALA A 184 -50.64 78.78 3.88
C ALA A 184 -51.16 77.47 4.48
N GLU A 185 -52.49 77.27 4.52
CA GLU A 185 -53.14 76.04 4.93
C GLU A 185 -52.83 74.89 3.96
N GLU A 186 -52.91 75.14 2.64
CA GLU A 186 -52.52 74.17 1.61
C GLU A 186 -51.06 73.74 1.75
N ARG A 187 -50.15 74.70 1.90
CA ARG A 187 -48.73 74.40 2.13
C ARG A 187 -48.50 73.68 3.46
N GLY A 188 -49.25 74.02 4.51
CA GLY A 188 -49.20 73.32 5.79
C GLY A 188 -49.67 71.86 5.68
N ALA A 189 -50.77 71.62 4.96
CA ALA A 189 -51.28 70.29 4.69
C ALA A 189 -50.32 69.48 3.81
N GLU A 190 -49.67 70.10 2.82
CA GLU A 190 -48.65 69.45 1.99
C GLU A 190 -47.42 69.05 2.81
N LEU A 191 -46.93 69.95 3.69
CA LEU A 191 -45.82 69.65 4.58
C LEU A 191 -46.14 68.49 5.54
N GLU A 192 -47.35 68.44 6.11
CA GLU A 192 -47.74 67.32 6.97
C GLU A 192 -47.91 66.01 6.20
N ARG A 193 -48.39 66.04 4.95
CA ARG A 193 -48.40 64.86 4.08
C ARG A 193 -46.98 64.36 3.81
N LEU A 194 -46.06 65.25 3.46
CA LEU A 194 -44.66 64.90 3.23
C LEU A 194 -44.00 64.37 4.50
N ARG A 195 -44.23 65.01 5.64
CA ARG A 195 -43.71 64.58 6.94
C ARG A 195 -44.20 63.19 7.31
N THR A 196 -45.50 62.92 7.12
CA THR A 196 -46.09 61.61 7.37
C THR A 196 -45.48 60.56 6.47
N ARG A 197 -45.37 60.85 5.16
CA ARG A 197 -44.73 59.96 4.19
C ARG A 197 -43.28 59.64 4.56
N PHE A 198 -42.46 60.64 4.90
CA PHE A 198 -41.08 60.39 5.32
C PHE A 198 -41.00 59.61 6.64
N ALA A 199 -41.91 59.83 7.58
CA ALA A 199 -41.96 59.08 8.82
C ALA A 199 -42.29 57.59 8.57
N ASP A 200 -43.19 57.31 7.64
CA ASP A 200 -43.53 55.96 7.22
C ASP A 200 -42.37 55.31 6.46
N GLU A 201 -41.75 56.01 5.50
CA GLU A 201 -40.56 55.53 4.78
C GLU A 201 -39.39 55.20 5.74
N LEU A 202 -39.16 56.00 6.77
CA LEU A 202 -38.17 55.72 7.81
C LEU A 202 -38.54 54.52 8.68
N ARG A 203 -39.84 54.31 8.95
CA ARG A 203 -40.31 53.14 9.71
C ARG A 203 -40.09 51.87 8.90
N ASP A 204 -40.47 51.88 7.63
CA ASP A 204 -40.31 50.76 6.71
C ASP A 204 -38.83 50.43 6.50
N ALA A 205 -37.98 51.44 6.31
CA ALA A 205 -36.54 51.25 6.19
C ALA A 205 -35.94 50.62 7.46
N ARG A 206 -36.35 51.09 8.65
CA ARG A 206 -35.90 50.50 9.92
C ARG A 206 -36.35 49.05 10.06
N GLN A 207 -37.60 48.76 9.72
CA GLN A 207 -38.12 47.39 9.79
C GLN A 207 -37.37 46.46 8.83
N ALA A 208 -37.17 46.87 7.57
CA ALA A 208 -36.39 46.10 6.60
C ALA A 208 -34.95 45.85 7.09
N THR A 209 -34.30 46.84 7.70
CA THR A 209 -32.97 46.62 8.29
C THR A 209 -32.99 45.66 9.47
N ALA A 210 -34.02 45.72 10.33
CA ALA A 210 -34.16 44.82 11.46
C ALA A 210 -34.36 43.37 11.01
N GLU A 211 -35.21 43.15 10.00
CA GLU A 211 -35.45 41.83 9.39
C GLU A 211 -34.18 41.29 8.72
N ALA A 212 -33.42 42.13 8.02
CA ALA A 212 -32.14 41.75 7.42
C ALA A 212 -31.09 41.37 8.48
N VAL A 213 -31.04 42.09 9.61
CA VAL A 213 -30.16 41.76 10.74
C VAL A 213 -30.57 40.43 11.36
N GLN A 214 -31.86 40.20 11.59
CA GLN A 214 -32.35 38.94 12.15
C GLN A 214 -32.00 37.74 11.24
N SER A 215 -32.27 37.86 9.93
CA SER A 215 -31.91 36.83 8.94
C SER A 215 -30.39 36.54 8.96
N ARG A 216 -29.57 37.59 9.08
CA ARG A 216 -28.12 37.45 9.19
C ARG A 216 -27.71 36.75 10.49
N GLU A 217 -28.33 37.07 11.62
CA GLU A 217 -28.04 36.44 12.90
C GLU A 217 -28.38 34.94 12.90
N GLU A 218 -29.53 34.58 12.31
CA GLU A 218 -29.94 33.19 12.11
C GLU A 218 -28.93 32.43 11.22
N ALA A 219 -28.50 33.04 10.11
CA ALA A 219 -27.49 32.46 9.23
C ALA A 219 -26.13 32.28 9.94
N ILE A 220 -25.72 33.24 10.77
CA ILE A 220 -24.49 33.14 11.58
C ILE A 220 -24.62 32.02 12.61
N ALA A 221 -25.76 31.89 13.28
CA ALA A 221 -26.03 30.83 14.25
C ALA A 221 -26.00 29.45 13.59
N ALA A 222 -26.62 29.30 12.42
CA ALA A 222 -26.57 28.07 11.63
C ALA A 222 -25.14 27.72 11.23
N ARG A 223 -24.36 28.70 10.75
CA ARG A 223 -22.95 28.50 10.39
C ARG A 223 -22.08 28.09 11.58
N ARG A 224 -22.32 28.65 12.77
CA ARG A 224 -21.61 28.25 13.99
C ARG A 224 -21.84 26.78 14.33
N LYS A 225 -23.11 26.33 14.28
CA LYS A 225 -23.45 24.90 14.50
C LYS A 225 -22.77 23.99 13.48
N ALA A 226 -22.73 24.39 12.21
CA ALA A 226 -22.06 23.63 11.16
C ALA A 226 -20.54 23.51 11.43
N ILE A 227 -19.88 24.61 11.86
CA ILE A 227 -18.46 24.60 12.22
C ILE A 227 -18.20 23.66 13.39
N GLU A 228 -19.00 23.75 14.46
CA GLU A 228 -18.87 22.86 15.61
C GLU A 228 -19.03 21.38 15.22
N SER A 229 -20.03 21.06 14.39
CA SER A 229 -20.23 19.69 13.89
C SER A 229 -19.03 19.19 13.06
N ARG A 230 -18.42 20.08 12.28
CA ARG A 230 -17.23 19.79 11.48
C ARG A 230 -16.01 19.56 12.36
N GLU A 231 -15.82 20.34 13.42
CA GLU A 231 -14.72 20.16 14.37
C GLU A 231 -14.82 18.81 15.08
N ILE A 232 -16.03 18.43 15.51
CA ILE A 232 -16.28 17.11 16.10
C ILE A 232 -15.99 15.99 15.08
N ALA A 233 -16.45 16.13 13.83
CA ALA A 233 -16.16 15.15 12.78
C ALA A 233 -14.66 15.03 12.50
N GLN A 234 -13.95 16.16 12.47
CA GLN A 234 -12.50 16.19 12.23
C GLN A 234 -11.73 15.50 13.36
N THR A 235 -12.03 15.82 14.62
CA THR A 235 -11.39 15.15 15.77
C THR A 235 -11.66 13.64 15.76
N THR A 236 -12.87 13.22 15.38
CA THR A 236 -13.23 11.81 15.22
C THR A 236 -12.38 11.13 14.14
N ILE A 237 -12.21 11.78 12.99
CA ILE A 237 -11.36 11.28 11.89
C ILE A 237 -9.90 11.18 12.35
N GLU A 238 -9.36 12.18 13.04
CA GLU A 238 -8.00 12.17 13.55
C GLU A 238 -7.76 11.01 14.52
N GLN A 239 -8.70 10.76 15.44
CA GLN A 239 -8.65 9.62 16.35
C GLN A 239 -8.70 8.28 15.60
N ALA A 240 -9.59 8.15 14.61
CA ALA A 240 -9.71 6.94 13.80
C ALA A 240 -8.43 6.66 12.99
N LEU A 241 -7.80 7.70 12.42
CA LEU A 241 -6.53 7.58 11.70
C LEU A 241 -5.38 7.19 12.65
N ALA A 242 -5.32 7.77 13.85
CA ALA A 242 -4.34 7.41 14.86
C ALA A 242 -4.51 5.95 15.31
N ALA A 243 -5.74 5.49 15.52
CA ALA A 243 -6.04 4.10 15.85
C ALA A 243 -5.63 3.14 14.71
N ARG A 244 -5.96 3.48 13.46
CA ARG A 244 -5.55 2.71 12.28
C ARG A 244 -4.03 2.62 12.15
N ALA A 245 -3.30 3.71 12.40
CA ALA A 245 -1.84 3.72 12.36
C ALA A 245 -1.22 2.80 13.44
N LYS A 246 -1.78 2.78 14.65
CA LYS A 246 -1.37 1.85 15.71
C LYS A 246 -1.64 0.40 15.33
N ALA A 247 -2.84 0.11 14.80
CA ALA A 247 -3.21 -1.23 14.34
C ALA A 247 -2.28 -1.73 13.22
N LYS A 248 -1.93 -0.86 12.27
CA LYS A 248 -0.98 -1.19 11.20
C LYS A 248 0.41 -1.55 11.76
N LYS A 249 0.95 -0.74 12.68
CA LYS A 249 2.23 -1.03 13.33
C LYS A 249 2.21 -2.34 14.11
N ALA A 250 1.09 -2.66 14.77
CA ALA A 250 0.92 -3.94 15.47
C ALA A 250 0.91 -5.12 14.48
N ALA A 251 0.21 -4.99 13.35
CA ALA A 251 0.19 -6.01 12.30
C ALA A 251 1.58 -6.23 11.66
N GLU A 252 2.33 -5.15 11.39
CA GLU A 252 3.70 -5.24 10.88
C GLU A 252 4.62 -5.99 11.84
N ARG A 253 4.51 -5.75 13.16
CA ARG A 253 5.26 -6.51 14.18
C ARG A 253 4.87 -7.98 14.21
N ALA A 254 3.58 -8.30 14.22
CA ALA A 254 3.10 -9.67 14.23
C ALA A 254 3.55 -10.44 12.96
N LEU A 255 3.60 -9.79 11.80
CA LEU A 255 4.12 -10.37 10.57
C LEU A 255 5.63 -10.63 10.66
N ALA A 256 6.40 -9.70 11.24
CA ALA A 256 7.83 -9.88 11.46
C ALA A 256 8.11 -11.06 12.42
N GLU A 257 7.39 -11.15 13.53
CA GLU A 257 7.48 -12.27 14.48
C GLU A 257 7.12 -13.60 13.82
N ARG A 258 6.03 -13.63 13.04
CA ARG A 258 5.66 -14.82 12.25
C ARG A 258 6.76 -15.21 11.25
N GLY A 259 7.37 -14.23 10.60
CA GLY A 259 8.49 -14.47 9.69
C GLY A 259 9.69 -15.11 10.39
N GLN A 260 10.05 -14.61 11.58
CA GLN A 260 11.11 -15.19 12.40
C GLN A 260 10.79 -16.63 12.84
N ALA A 261 9.55 -16.87 13.30
CA ALA A 261 9.12 -18.21 13.70
C ALA A 261 9.15 -19.21 12.54
N LEU A 262 8.78 -18.79 11.32
CA LEU A 262 8.88 -19.63 10.12
C LEU A 262 10.33 -19.96 9.76
N ALA A 263 11.24 -18.97 9.84
CA ALA A 263 12.66 -19.21 9.59
C ALA A 263 13.26 -20.21 10.60
N GLN A 264 12.89 -20.10 11.89
CA GLN A 264 13.29 -21.06 12.92
C GLN A 264 12.75 -22.46 12.65
N LEU A 265 11.50 -22.56 12.18
CA LEU A 265 10.90 -23.85 11.82
C LEU A 265 11.62 -24.49 10.63
N GLU A 266 11.96 -23.70 9.60
CA GLU A 266 12.70 -24.16 8.42
C GLU A 266 14.09 -24.66 8.80
N GLU A 267 14.80 -23.94 9.68
CA GLU A 267 16.09 -24.38 10.22
C GLU A 267 15.96 -25.68 11.00
N ALA A 268 14.97 -25.80 11.90
CA ALA A 268 14.74 -27.02 12.67
C ALA A 268 14.38 -28.23 11.78
N LEU A 269 13.61 -28.02 10.71
CA LEU A 269 13.29 -29.06 9.74
C LEU A 269 14.54 -29.50 8.97
N SER A 270 15.38 -28.56 8.53
CA SER A 270 16.66 -28.87 7.88
C SER A 270 17.59 -29.69 8.79
N GLN A 271 17.70 -29.30 10.06
CA GLN A 271 18.48 -30.06 11.05
C GLN A 271 17.92 -31.47 11.27
N ARG A 272 16.60 -31.61 11.35
CA ARG A 272 15.95 -32.93 11.48
C ARG A 272 16.23 -33.81 10.27
N ASP A 273 16.14 -33.26 9.08
CA ASP A 273 16.34 -34.03 7.83
C ASP A 273 17.81 -34.48 7.71
N GLN A 274 18.77 -33.64 8.13
CA GLN A 274 20.17 -34.04 8.25
C GLN A 274 20.38 -35.17 9.27
N ALA A 275 19.75 -35.08 10.44
CA ALA A 275 19.84 -36.13 11.46
C ALA A 275 19.22 -37.45 10.99
N LEU A 276 18.13 -37.40 10.24
CA LEU A 276 17.51 -38.59 9.62
C LEU A 276 18.45 -39.21 8.58
N ALA A 277 19.07 -38.42 7.72
CA ALA A 277 20.03 -38.91 6.73
C ALA A 277 21.22 -39.61 7.41
N GLN A 278 21.78 -39.02 8.48
CA GLN A 278 22.87 -39.64 9.26
C GLN A 278 22.43 -40.96 9.92
N ARG A 279 21.21 -41.02 10.46
CA ARG A 279 20.66 -42.24 11.05
C ARG A 279 20.50 -43.34 10.01
N ASP A 280 20.01 -42.99 8.83
CA ASP A 280 19.79 -43.95 7.75
C ASP A 280 21.12 -44.48 7.21
N GLU A 281 22.15 -43.63 7.07
CA GLU A 281 23.52 -44.06 6.74
C GLU A 281 24.08 -45.01 7.81
N ALA A 282 23.93 -44.67 9.10
CA ALA A 282 24.36 -45.53 10.20
C ALA A 282 23.57 -46.86 10.25
N ALA A 283 22.32 -46.88 9.78
CA ALA A 283 21.56 -48.12 9.65
C ALA A 283 22.13 -49.02 8.54
N VAL A 284 22.42 -48.45 7.37
CA VAL A 284 23.07 -49.18 6.26
C VAL A 284 24.41 -49.77 6.70
N GLN A 285 25.26 -48.98 7.37
CA GLN A 285 26.55 -49.46 7.88
C GLN A 285 26.39 -50.62 8.88
N ARG A 286 25.38 -50.58 9.75
CA ARG A 286 25.08 -51.67 10.69
C ARG A 286 24.62 -52.94 9.95
N ASP A 287 23.80 -52.80 8.93
CA ASP A 287 23.31 -53.92 8.13
C ASP A 287 24.46 -54.58 7.36
N GLU A 288 25.37 -53.78 6.78
CA GLU A 288 26.60 -54.29 6.15
C GLU A 288 27.50 -55.02 7.14
N ALA A 289 27.73 -54.45 8.32
CA ALA A 289 28.53 -55.10 9.37
C ALA A 289 27.87 -56.40 9.87
N ALA A 290 26.54 -56.43 9.98
CA ALA A 290 25.80 -57.63 10.33
C ALA A 290 25.95 -58.72 9.25
N ALA A 291 25.80 -58.36 7.97
CA ALA A 291 26.00 -59.27 6.85
C ALA A 291 27.43 -59.85 6.81
N GLN A 292 28.45 -59.03 7.08
CA GLN A 292 29.84 -59.49 7.19
C GLN A 292 30.02 -60.49 8.34
N ARG A 293 29.44 -60.21 9.52
CA ARG A 293 29.48 -61.12 10.67
C ARG A 293 28.80 -62.46 10.37
N ASP A 294 27.67 -62.43 9.68
CA ASP A 294 26.95 -63.65 9.28
C ASP A 294 27.78 -64.46 8.27
N GLY A 295 28.43 -63.80 7.32
CA GLY A 295 29.39 -64.44 6.40
C GLY A 295 30.55 -65.11 7.14
N ALA A 296 31.20 -64.39 8.07
CA ALA A 296 32.28 -64.94 8.88
C ALA A 296 31.83 -66.09 9.79
N ALA A 297 30.61 -66.02 10.34
CA ALA A 297 30.03 -67.10 11.13
C ALA A 297 29.80 -68.36 10.29
N LYS A 298 29.29 -68.23 9.05
CA LYS A 298 29.15 -69.35 8.12
C LYS A 298 30.50 -70.01 7.81
N GLN A 299 31.52 -69.20 7.48
CA GLN A 299 32.87 -69.72 7.21
C GLN A 299 33.45 -70.46 8.42
N ARG A 300 33.30 -69.91 9.63
CA ARG A 300 33.72 -70.58 10.86
C ARG A 300 33.02 -71.92 11.05
N ASN A 301 31.71 -71.97 10.82
CA ASN A 301 30.93 -73.20 10.96
C ASN A 301 31.39 -74.27 9.97
N GLU A 302 31.70 -73.91 8.72
CA GLU A 302 32.27 -74.84 7.73
C GLU A 302 33.67 -75.31 8.16
N ALA A 303 34.55 -74.41 8.61
CA ALA A 303 35.86 -74.78 9.12
C ALA A 303 35.79 -75.73 10.33
N VAL A 304 34.81 -75.53 11.23
CA VAL A 304 34.57 -76.44 12.36
C VAL A 304 34.11 -77.82 11.87
N LYS A 305 33.22 -77.90 10.88
CA LYS A 305 32.80 -79.19 10.28
C LYS A 305 33.98 -79.90 9.63
N ASP A 306 34.82 -79.17 8.90
CA ASP A 306 36.02 -79.73 8.27
C ASP A 306 36.99 -80.27 9.31
N LEU A 307 37.24 -79.53 10.39
CA LEU A 307 38.05 -80.00 11.51
C LEU A 307 37.45 -81.24 12.18
N GLN A 308 36.14 -81.30 12.36
CA GLN A 308 35.45 -82.48 12.91
C GLN A 308 35.60 -83.70 12.01
N ARG A 309 35.51 -83.52 10.69
CA ARG A 309 35.74 -84.58 9.69
C ARG A 309 37.17 -85.11 9.74
N VAL A 310 38.16 -84.22 9.70
CA VAL A 310 39.59 -84.58 9.80
C VAL A 310 39.89 -85.26 11.14
N ALA A 311 39.31 -84.78 12.24
CA ALA A 311 39.44 -85.45 13.54
C ALA A 311 38.83 -86.86 13.53
N GLY A 312 37.65 -87.01 12.92
CA GLY A 312 37.01 -88.31 12.71
C GLY A 312 37.89 -89.29 11.92
N GLU A 313 38.37 -88.86 10.74
CA GLU A 313 39.33 -89.62 9.91
C GLU A 313 40.60 -89.99 10.72
N GLY A 314 41.12 -89.04 11.52
CA GLY A 314 42.26 -89.29 12.42
C GLY A 314 41.99 -90.38 13.45
N THR A 315 40.79 -90.42 14.04
CA THR A 315 40.40 -91.50 14.97
C THR A 315 40.26 -92.85 14.28
N GLU A 316 39.75 -92.87 13.03
CA GLU A 316 39.65 -94.10 12.24
C GLU A 316 41.03 -94.63 11.83
N LEU A 317 41.91 -93.74 11.36
CA LEU A 317 43.29 -94.06 11.05
C LEU A 317 44.06 -94.57 12.29
N ALA A 318 43.80 -94.00 13.47
CA ALA A 318 44.39 -94.48 14.71
C ALA A 318 43.92 -95.91 15.04
N ARG A 319 42.62 -96.20 14.90
CA ARG A 319 42.07 -97.56 15.07
C ARG A 319 42.65 -98.54 14.06
N ALA A 320 42.74 -98.15 12.79
CA ALA A 320 43.29 -98.99 11.72
C ALA A 320 44.78 -99.28 11.95
N ASN A 321 45.57 -98.28 12.36
CA ASN A 321 46.96 -98.48 12.73
C ASN A 321 47.13 -99.43 13.92
N GLU A 322 46.26 -99.33 14.94
CA GLU A 322 46.31 -100.23 16.09
C GLU A 322 45.96 -101.66 15.69
N GLN A 323 44.96 -101.86 14.82
CA GLN A 323 44.65 -103.16 14.24
C GLN A 323 45.82 -103.73 13.44
N LEU A 324 46.45 -102.91 12.58
CA LEU A 324 47.64 -103.31 11.83
C LEU A 324 48.79 -103.70 12.78
N ARG A 325 49.03 -102.94 13.86
CA ARG A 325 50.02 -103.29 14.89
C ARG A 325 49.72 -104.64 15.54
N HIS A 326 48.48 -104.89 15.94
CA HIS A 326 48.08 -106.18 16.47
C HIS A 326 48.29 -107.32 15.46
N GLN A 327 47.95 -107.13 14.19
CA GLN A 327 48.23 -108.10 13.12
C GLN A 327 49.73 -108.34 12.92
N TYR A 328 50.55 -107.29 12.97
CA TYR A 328 52.01 -107.42 12.89
C TYR A 328 52.57 -108.18 14.10
N GLU A 329 52.13 -107.85 15.32
CA GLU A 329 52.56 -108.58 16.52
C GLU A 329 52.11 -110.03 16.52
N ASP A 330 50.90 -110.34 16.05
CA ASP A 330 50.42 -111.73 15.93
C ASP A 330 51.16 -112.51 14.85
N THR A 331 51.44 -111.91 13.69
CA THR A 331 52.25 -112.56 12.63
C THR A 331 53.71 -112.74 13.05
N ILE A 332 54.29 -111.79 13.78
CA ILE A 332 55.62 -111.95 14.39
C ILE A 332 55.58 -113.00 15.49
N GLY A 333 54.54 -113.01 16.32
CA GLY A 333 54.32 -113.98 17.39
C GLY A 333 54.20 -115.40 16.87
N THR A 334 53.37 -115.62 15.86
CA THR A 334 53.22 -116.92 15.16
C THR A 334 54.49 -117.34 14.45
N ARG A 335 55.20 -116.44 13.74
CA ARG A 335 56.51 -116.75 13.16
C ARG A 335 57.55 -117.09 14.22
N ARG A 336 57.61 -116.34 15.33
CA ARG A 336 58.51 -116.62 16.46
C ARG A 336 58.14 -117.94 17.12
N ALA A 337 56.86 -118.23 17.35
CA ALA A 337 56.40 -119.50 17.90
C ALA A 337 56.74 -120.66 16.96
N ALA A 338 56.53 -120.52 15.65
CA ALA A 338 56.95 -121.51 14.65
C ALA A 338 58.48 -121.67 14.62
N MET A 339 59.24 -120.59 14.78
CA MET A 339 60.70 -120.62 14.85
C MET A 339 61.17 -121.30 16.15
N VAL A 340 60.52 -121.05 17.29
CA VAL A 340 60.79 -121.70 18.58
C VAL A 340 60.41 -123.19 18.51
N MET A 341 59.27 -123.55 17.93
CA MET A 341 58.89 -124.95 17.69
C MET A 341 59.88 -125.64 16.76
N ARG A 342 60.36 -124.96 15.71
CA ARG A 342 61.42 -125.45 14.82
C ARG A 342 62.78 -125.59 15.53
N ASN A 343 63.09 -124.71 16.48
CA ASN A 343 64.32 -124.78 17.27
C ASN A 343 64.24 -125.84 18.39
N ALA A 344 63.06 -126.03 18.97
CA ALA A 344 62.79 -127.08 19.97
C ALA A 344 62.71 -128.47 19.34
N ALA A 345 62.32 -128.56 18.06
CA ALA A 345 62.38 -129.79 17.26
C ALA A 345 63.77 -130.06 16.65
N ALA A 346 64.75 -129.15 16.85
CA ALA A 346 66.13 -129.40 16.48
C ALA A 346 66.79 -130.27 17.57
N PRO A 347 67.47 -131.38 17.22
CA PRO A 347 68.20 -132.16 18.21
C PRO A 347 69.30 -131.31 18.85
N PRO A 348 69.68 -131.54 20.13
CA PRO A 348 70.74 -130.81 20.77
C PRO A 348 72.01 -130.91 19.92
N SER A 349 72.52 -129.78 19.46
CA SER A 349 73.81 -129.74 18.79
C SER A 349 74.89 -130.03 19.83
N THR A 350 75.17 -131.31 20.04
CA THR A 350 76.36 -131.76 20.74
C THR A 350 77.58 -131.32 19.96
N ASP A 351 78.35 -130.45 20.60
CA ASP A 351 79.80 -130.43 20.56
C ASP A 351 80.52 -130.22 19.21
N ARG A 352 80.37 -129.01 18.66
CA ARG A 352 81.33 -128.44 17.68
C ARG A 352 82.23 -127.37 18.27
N TRP A 353 82.08 -127.10 19.57
CA TRP A 353 82.82 -126.06 20.28
C TRP A 353 84.18 -126.58 20.78
N HIS A 354 84.27 -127.85 21.20
CA HIS A 354 85.56 -128.45 21.56
C HIS A 354 86.43 -128.76 20.33
N ALA A 355 85.85 -129.18 19.19
CA ALA A 355 86.61 -129.47 17.96
C ALA A 355 87.26 -128.22 17.33
N ARG A 356 86.59 -127.06 17.36
CA ARG A 356 87.15 -125.80 16.85
C ARG A 356 88.24 -125.23 17.76
N ARG A 357 88.11 -125.39 19.08
CA ARG A 357 89.15 -124.97 20.03
C ARG A 357 90.39 -125.87 19.97
N LEU A 358 90.23 -127.17 19.79
CA LEU A 358 91.36 -128.09 19.57
C LEU A 358 92.09 -127.82 18.25
N ALA A 359 91.36 -127.56 17.16
CA ALA A 359 91.97 -127.21 15.87
C ALA A 359 92.76 -125.88 15.94
N VAL A 360 92.22 -124.85 16.61
CA VAL A 360 92.95 -123.59 16.82
C VAL A 360 94.14 -123.77 17.77
N ALA A 361 94.01 -124.56 18.84
CA ALA A 361 95.10 -124.83 19.77
C ALA A 361 96.27 -125.60 19.10
N ILE A 362 95.97 -126.60 18.25
CA ILE A 362 96.98 -127.34 17.47
C ILE A 362 97.67 -126.41 16.46
N ALA A 363 96.92 -125.53 15.78
CA ALA A 363 97.50 -124.56 14.85
C ALA A 363 98.44 -123.57 15.56
N VAL A 364 98.05 -123.08 16.75
CA VAL A 364 98.88 -122.16 17.56
C VAL A 364 100.13 -122.86 18.10
N THR A 365 100.04 -124.10 18.59
CA THR A 365 101.24 -124.85 19.05
C THR A 365 102.18 -125.17 17.91
N SER A 366 101.66 -125.54 16.74
CA SER A 366 102.47 -125.78 15.54
C SER A 366 103.22 -124.52 15.11
N LEU A 367 102.56 -123.35 15.13
CA LEU A 367 103.18 -122.07 14.83
C LEU A 367 104.27 -121.70 15.85
N LEU A 368 104.06 -121.99 17.13
CA LEU A 368 105.00 -121.73 18.22
C LEU A 368 106.26 -122.62 18.15
N ILE A 369 106.11 -123.88 17.73
CA ILE A 369 107.25 -124.79 17.50
C ILE A 369 108.06 -124.32 16.29
N VAL A 370 107.41 -123.90 15.21
CA VAL A 370 108.09 -123.37 14.02
C VAL A 370 108.83 -122.06 14.34
N THR A 371 108.23 -121.15 15.10
CA THR A 371 108.94 -119.93 15.52
C THR A 371 110.09 -120.22 16.47
N LEU A 372 109.95 -121.17 17.41
CA LEU A 372 111.07 -121.58 18.28
C LEU A 372 112.20 -122.21 17.47
N ALA A 373 111.90 -123.05 16.48
CA ALA A 373 112.91 -123.63 15.58
C ALA A 373 113.63 -122.55 14.75
N VAL A 374 112.91 -121.55 14.24
CA VAL A 374 113.50 -120.42 13.52
C VAL A 374 114.39 -119.59 14.45
N ILE A 375 114.00 -119.34 15.70
CA ILE A 375 114.82 -118.61 16.68
C ILE A 375 116.09 -119.39 17.04
N ILE A 376 116.03 -120.71 17.19
CA ILE A 376 117.21 -121.55 17.47
C ILE A 376 118.17 -121.54 16.26
N ILE A 377 117.65 -121.59 15.03
CA ILE A 377 118.47 -121.51 13.80
C ILE A 377 119.13 -120.13 13.66
N LEU A 378 118.42 -119.04 14.00
CA LEU A 378 118.98 -117.68 13.97
C LEU A 378 119.94 -117.36 15.14
N SER A 379 119.87 -118.08 16.25
CA SER A 379 120.78 -117.90 17.41
C SER A 379 122.07 -118.73 17.31
N SER A 380 122.22 -119.54 16.26
CA SER A 380 123.38 -120.42 16.03
C SER A 380 124.38 -119.84 15.01
N HIS A 381 124.35 -118.51 14.78
CA HIS A 381 125.26 -117.78 13.89
C HIS A 381 126.02 -116.66 14.60
#